data_AF-A0A812YDZ6-F1
#
_entry.id   AF-A0A812YDZ6-F1
#
_cell.length_a   1.000
_cell.length_b   1.000
_cell.length_c   1.000
_cell.angle_alpha   90.00
_cell.angle_beta   90.00
_cell.angle_gamma   90.00
#
_symmetry.space_group_name_H-M   'P 1'
#
loop_
_entity.id
_entity.type
_entity.pdbx_description
1 polymer ?
#
loop_
_entity_poly.entity_id
_entity_poly.type
_entity_poly.pdbx_seq_one_letter_code
_entity_poly.pdbx_strand_id
1 'polypeptide(L)'
;SLNHPHIMKMHEVYFEQASESGQVASGNIYLVTELCEGGDLFSRILHHYERLKQPMTESHVAFMMQQILSATKYCHDKGIIHRDIKPENILFVDR
;
A
#
# COMPACT_ATOMS: atom_id res chain seq x y z
N SER A 1 -1.79 11.34 12.87
CA SER A 1 -2.48 10.53 11.84
C SER A 1 -2.13 11.06 10.47
N LEU A 2 -1.80 10.19 9.50
CA LEU A 2 -1.64 10.58 8.10
C LEU A 2 -3.02 10.67 7.46
N ASN A 3 -3.31 11.75 6.74
CA ASN A 3 -4.58 11.97 6.07
C ASN A 3 -4.31 12.61 4.71
N HIS A 4 -4.30 11.79 3.67
CA HIS A 4 -4.00 12.19 2.31
C HIS A 4 -4.74 11.23 1.35
N PRO A 5 -5.31 11.70 0.23
CA PRO A 5 -6.14 10.87 -0.64
C PRO A 5 -5.43 9.65 -1.27
N HIS A 6 -4.09 9.70 -1.37
CA HIS A 6 -3.27 8.61 -1.91
C HIS A 6 -2.43 7.90 -0.83
N ILE A 7 -2.84 7.96 0.44
CA ILE A 7 -2.27 7.17 1.54
C ILE A 7 -3.38 6.34 2.14
N MET A 8 -3.15 5.02 2.24
CA MET A 8 -4.08 4.10 2.86
C MET A 8 -4.42 4.54 4.29
N LYS A 9 -5.71 4.63 4.59
CA LYS A 9 -6.21 4.93 5.93
C LYS A 9 -5.98 3.74 6.85
N MET A 10 -5.34 4.02 7.98
CA MET A 10 -5.27 3.12 9.13
C MET A 10 -6.39 3.50 10.10
N HIS A 11 -7.32 2.57 10.36
CA HIS A 11 -8.41 2.76 11.29
C HIS A 11 -7.99 2.40 12.71
N GLU A 12 -7.47 1.19 12.90
CA GLU A 12 -7.18 0.63 14.24
C GLU A 12 -6.00 -0.35 14.18
N VAL A 13 -5.37 -0.59 15.33
CA VAL A 13 -4.27 -1.55 15.49
C VAL A 13 -4.52 -2.39 16.74
N TYR A 14 -4.44 -3.72 16.60
CA TYR A 14 -4.58 -4.67 17.70
C TYR A 14 -3.31 -5.49 17.89
N PHE A 15 -2.99 -5.79 19.14
CA PHE A 15 -1.83 -6.59 19.53
C PHE A 15 -2.33 -7.83 20.28
N GLU A 16 -2.02 -9.01 19.76
CA GLU A 16 -2.28 -10.26 20.47
C GLU A 16 -1.11 -10.57 21.40
N GLN A 17 -1.39 -10.69 22.70
CA GLN A 17 -0.40 -11.16 23.65
C GLN A 17 -0.35 -12.68 23.61
N ALA A 18 0.85 -13.18 23.30
CA ALA A 18 1.22 -14.57 23.37
C ALA A 18 0.93 -15.16 24.77
N SER A 19 0.02 -16.13 24.86
CA SER A 19 -0.31 -16.77 26.14
C SER A 19 0.83 -17.68 26.60
N GLU A 20 1.20 -17.54 27.88
CA GLU A 20 2.32 -18.22 28.52
C GLU A 20 2.11 -19.73 28.60
N SER A 21 2.92 -20.48 27.87
CA SER A 21 3.21 -21.89 28.13
C SER A 21 4.65 -22.18 27.74
N GLY A 22 5.60 -21.47 28.37
CA GLY A 22 7.04 -21.78 28.32
C GLY A 22 7.75 -21.66 26.96
N GLN A 23 7.05 -21.26 25.90
CA GLN A 23 7.64 -20.90 24.61
C GLN A 23 7.48 -19.40 24.38
N VAL A 24 8.50 -18.78 23.77
CA VAL A 24 8.41 -17.39 23.29
C VAL A 24 7.36 -17.37 22.17
N ALA A 25 6.10 -17.18 22.52
CA ALA A 25 5.07 -17.03 21.52
C ALA A 25 5.24 -15.62 20.91
N SER A 26 5.37 -15.59 19.59
CA SER A 26 5.43 -14.34 18.84
C SER A 26 4.01 -13.77 18.79
N GLY A 27 3.79 -12.61 19.40
CA GLY A 27 2.50 -11.93 19.32
C GLY A 27 2.21 -11.47 17.89
N ASN A 28 0.95 -11.54 17.47
CA ASN A 28 0.51 -11.03 16.18
C ASN A 28 0.11 -9.55 16.28
N ILE A 29 0.35 -8.80 15.20
CA ILE A 29 -0.14 -7.43 15.04
C ILE A 29 -1.20 -7.45 13.93
N TYR A 30 -2.39 -6.95 14.24
CA TYR A 30 -3.49 -6.82 13.30
C TYR A 30 -3.71 -5.35 12.97
N LEU A 31 -3.73 -5.02 11.69
CA LEU A 31 -3.92 -3.67 11.17
C LEU A 31 -5.30 -3.59 10.49
N VAL A 32 -6.19 -2.74 11.02
CA VAL A 32 -7.48 -2.46 10.40
C VAL A 32 -7.31 -1.25 9.49
N THR A 33 -7.48 -1.45 8.18
CA THR A 33 -7.25 -0.44 7.14
C THR A 33 -8.47 -0.28 6.24
N GLU A 34 -8.47 0.74 5.37
CA GLU A 34 -9.48 0.81 4.33
C GLU A 34 -9.39 -0.38 3.37
N LEU A 35 -10.54 -0.83 2.86
CA LEU A 35 -10.62 -1.99 1.99
C LEU A 35 -10.15 -1.63 0.56
N CYS A 36 -9.09 -2.29 0.10
CA CYS A 36 -8.53 -2.13 -1.24
C CYS A 36 -8.72 -3.39 -2.10
N GLU A 37 -9.90 -3.57 -2.68
CA GLU A 37 -10.24 -4.75 -3.50
C GLU A 37 -9.69 -4.72 -4.93
N GLY A 38 -9.20 -3.58 -5.41
CA GLY A 38 -8.70 -3.39 -6.78
C GLY A 38 -7.32 -4.01 -7.05
N GLY A 39 -6.77 -4.75 -6.08
CA GLY A 39 -5.44 -5.37 -6.15
C GLY A 39 -4.29 -4.37 -6.06
N ASP A 40 -3.09 -4.85 -6.35
CA ASP A 40 -1.85 -4.07 -6.33
C ASP A 40 -1.37 -3.65 -7.73
N LEU A 41 -0.47 -2.66 -7.79
CA LEU A 41 0.08 -2.14 -9.05
C LEU A 41 0.92 -3.17 -9.81
N PHE A 42 1.64 -4.07 -9.13
CA PHE A 42 2.42 -5.12 -9.81
C PHE A 42 1.50 -6.03 -10.62
N SER A 43 0.45 -6.57 -9.99
CA SER A 43 -0.58 -7.39 -10.62
C SER A 43 -1.23 -6.66 -11.79
N ARG A 44 -1.49 -5.36 -11.65
CA ARG A 44 -2.12 -4.53 -12.70
C ARG A 44 -1.22 -4.31 -13.91
N ILE A 45 0.08 -4.11 -13.69
CA ILE A 45 1.09 -4.01 -14.76
C ILE A 45 1.17 -5.33 -15.53
N LEU A 46 1.26 -6.46 -14.81
CA LEU A 46 1.35 -7.78 -15.42
C LEU A 46 0.10 -8.09 -16.26
N HIS A 47 -1.09 -7.91 -15.69
CA HIS A 47 -2.35 -8.16 -16.39
C HIS A 47 -2.51 -7.26 -17.63
N HIS A 48 -2.09 -5.99 -17.57
CA HIS A 48 -2.11 -5.11 -18.73
C HIS A 48 -1.24 -5.66 -19.87
N TYR A 49 0.01 -6.04 -19.54
CA TYR A 49 0.95 -6.58 -20.52
C TYR A 49 0.47 -7.92 -21.09
N GLU A 50 -0.06 -8.81 -20.26
CA GLU A 50 -0.58 -10.10 -20.69
C GLU A 50 -1.73 -9.96 -21.69
N ARG A 51 -2.65 -9.02 -21.44
CA ARG A 51 -3.84 -8.79 -22.26
C ARG A 51 -3.54 -8.05 -23.57
N LEU A 52 -2.68 -7.04 -23.54
CA LEU A 52 -2.45 -6.16 -24.70
C LEU A 52 -1.12 -6.42 -25.40
N LYS A 53 -0.24 -7.23 -24.83
CA LYS A 53 1.13 -7.48 -25.32
C LYS A 53 1.94 -6.20 -25.56
N GLN A 54 1.64 -5.16 -24.77
CA GLN A 54 2.31 -3.87 -24.82
C GLN A 54 2.44 -3.29 -23.40
N PRO A 55 3.46 -2.46 -23.13
CA PRO A 55 3.58 -1.76 -21.87
C PRO A 55 2.46 -0.71 -21.70
N MET A 56 2.20 -0.33 -20.45
CA MET A 56 1.35 0.83 -20.17
C MET A 56 1.94 2.08 -20.81
N THR A 57 1.07 2.94 -21.34
CA THR A 57 1.50 4.21 -21.93
C THR A 57 2.11 5.12 -20.88
N GLU A 58 3.07 5.95 -21.29
CA GLU A 58 3.72 6.92 -20.39
C GLU A 58 2.71 7.83 -19.69
N SER A 59 1.63 8.21 -20.37
CA SER A 59 0.57 9.03 -19.77
C SER A 59 -0.11 8.33 -18.58
N HIS A 60 -0.38 7.03 -18.66
CA HIS A 60 -0.96 6.29 -17.54
C HIS A 60 0.03 6.12 -16.41
N VAL A 61 1.30 5.84 -16.73
CA VAL A 61 2.38 5.72 -15.74
C VAL A 61 2.59 7.05 -15.02
N ALA A 62 2.67 8.16 -15.75
CA ALA A 62 2.83 9.50 -15.18
C ALA A 62 1.67 9.87 -14.25
N PHE A 63 0.44 9.49 -14.59
CA PHE A 63 -0.73 9.69 -13.73
C PHE A 63 -0.60 8.95 -12.39
N MET A 64 -0.18 7.68 -12.40
CA MET A 64 0.06 6.92 -11.17
C MET A 64 1.24 7.48 -10.37
N MET A 65 2.33 7.84 -11.05
CA MET A 65 3.51 8.44 -10.42
C MET A 65 3.19 9.75 -9.72
N GLN A 66 2.32 10.59 -10.30
CA GLN A 66 1.87 11.83 -9.65
C GLN A 66 1.21 11.55 -8.29
N GLN A 67 0.35 10.53 -8.21
CA GLN A 67 -0.32 10.16 -6.96
C GLN A 67 0.67 9.64 -5.91
N ILE A 68 1.58 8.75 -6.32
CA ILE A 68 2.63 8.18 -5.46
C ILE A 68 3.56 9.28 -4.93
N LEU A 69 3.98 10.20 -5.80
CA LEU A 69 4.86 11.32 -5.42
C LEU A 69 4.14 12.32 -4.51
N SER A 70 2.84 12.57 -4.74
CA SER A 70 2.01 13.40 -3.84
C SER A 70 1.96 12.80 -2.42
N ALA A 71 1.70 11.49 -2.30
CA ALA A 71 1.71 10.79 -1.02
C ALA A 71 3.09 10.82 -0.35
N THR A 72 4.13 10.53 -1.13
CA THR A 72 5.52 10.49 -0.65
C THR A 72 5.96 11.86 -0.15
N LYS A 73 5.65 12.93 -0.89
CA LYS A 73 5.89 14.31 -0.44
C LYS A 73 5.17 14.60 0.87
N TYR A 74 3.90 14.24 0.98
CA TYR A 74 3.13 14.46 2.22
C TYR A 74 3.74 13.75 3.44
N CYS A 75 4.27 12.54 3.25
CA CYS A 75 5.02 11.81 4.28
C CYS A 75 6.33 12.53 4.63
N HIS A 76 7.12 12.91 3.62
CA HIS A 76 8.41 13.59 3.81
C HIS A 76 8.26 14.93 4.51
N ASP A 77 7.23 15.71 4.19
CA ASP A 77 6.91 16.99 4.86
C ASP A 77 6.58 16.79 6.36
N LYS A 78 6.33 15.55 6.81
CA LYS A 78 6.11 15.16 8.22
C LYS A 78 7.29 14.39 8.83
N GLY A 79 8.41 14.31 8.12
CA GLY A 79 9.59 13.56 8.58
C GLY A 79 9.41 12.05 8.55
N ILE A 80 8.43 11.52 7.79
CA ILE A 80 8.15 10.09 7.67
C ILE A 80 8.69 9.59 6.33
N ILE A 81 9.49 8.51 6.37
CA ILE A 81 9.99 7.81 5.19
C ILE A 81 9.23 6.49 5.06
N HIS A 82 8.67 6.20 3.89
CA HIS A 82 7.94 4.95 3.65
C HIS A 82 8.83 3.70 3.74
N ARG A 83 10.09 3.80 3.26
CA ARG A 83 11.15 2.76 3.26
C ARG A 83 10.91 1.52 2.39
N ASP A 84 9.68 1.26 1.94
CA ASP A 84 9.38 0.10 1.08
C ASP A 84 8.46 0.48 -0.09
N ILE A 85 8.79 1.54 -0.84
CA ILE A 85 8.00 1.92 -2.02
C ILE A 85 8.34 0.96 -3.16
N LYS A 86 7.37 0.13 -3.54
CA LYS A 86 7.41 -0.82 -4.64
C LYS A 86 5.99 -1.07 -5.16
N PRO A 87 5.82 -1.57 -6.40
CA PRO A 87 4.49 -1.76 -7.00
C PRO A 87 3.53 -2.61 -6.16
N GLU A 88 4.02 -3.60 -5.43
CA GLU A 88 3.23 -4.50 -4.57
C GLU A 88 2.59 -3.76 -3.38
N ASN A 89 3.17 -2.63 -2.96
CA ASN A 89 2.67 -1.82 -1.85
C ASN A 89 1.79 -0.65 -2.32
N ILE A 90 1.47 -0.56 -3.61
CA ILE A 90 0.54 0.43 -4.16
C ILE A 90 -0.78 -0.26 -4.47
N LEU A 91 -1.78 -0.01 -3.64
CA LEU A 91 -3.07 -0.71 -3.67
C LEU A 91 -4.18 0.17 -4.25
N PHE A 92 -5.17 -0.46 -4.88
CA PHE A 92 -6.33 0.22 -5.43
C PHE A 92 -7.59 -0.11 -4.62
N VAL A 93 -8.36 0.93 -4.29
CA VAL A 93 -9.75 0.78 -3.84
C VAL A 93 -10.59 0.43 -5.07
N ASP A 94 -11.33 -0.68 -5.04
CA ASP A 94 -12.23 -1.02 -6.15
C ASP A 94 -13.38 0.00 -6.20
N ARG A 95 -13.89 0.33 -7.40
CA ARG A 95 -15.00 1.28 -7.57
C ARG A 95 -16.15 0.65 -8.33
#